data_AF-A0A1G3IQS5-F1
#
_entry.id   AF-A0A1G3IQS5-F1
#
_cell.length_a   1.000
_cell.length_b   1.000
_cell.length_c   1.000
_cell.angle_alpha   90.00
_cell.angle_beta   90.00
_cell.angle_gamma   90.00
#
_symmetry.space_group_name_H-M   'P 1'
#
loop_
_entity.id
_entity.type
_entity.pdbx_description
1 polymer ?
#
loop_
_entity_poly.entity_id
_entity_poly.type
_entity_poly.pdbx_seq_one_letter_code
_entity_poly.pdbx_strand_id
1 'polypeptide(L)'
;WLRGQGFHGRFIVLESIERNLVNDLGKSVTCEKMQYHPNARTDAPRYPPAVSFDVHGGNYAGKLSTGFRTLLHTVDYERRSRSDGFSTWTLPNDVTMSRIENGCELFSHASCNDALFLSYDLPGEIDHSALDNIALLNARMEGVTPIWMFVPNKSTVYRYADKRFWNEAEQRYGTPNLLRMMHRALDDKTVDLFPANGTHVSTTGYLLLGDEMLKALSKAEPSLKPR
;
A
#
# COMPACT_ATOMS: atom_id res chain seq x y z
N TRP A 1 -8.97 26.47 -0.40
CA TRP A 1 -9.84 25.69 0.49
C TRP A 1 -9.12 25.25 1.77
N LEU A 2 -8.02 24.48 1.71
CA LEU A 2 -7.27 23.99 2.88
C LEU A 2 -6.96 25.06 3.93
N ARG A 3 -6.41 26.22 3.50
CA ARG A 3 -6.16 27.37 4.38
C ARG A 3 -7.42 27.88 5.08
N GLY A 4 -8.55 27.90 4.36
CA GLY A 4 -9.85 28.29 4.90
C GLY A 4 -10.46 27.28 5.88
N GLN A 5 -9.93 26.05 5.96
CA GLN A 5 -10.29 25.06 6.98
C GLN A 5 -9.33 25.10 8.20
N GLY A 6 -8.41 26.07 8.26
CA GLY A 6 -7.45 26.20 9.35
C GLY A 6 -6.15 25.40 9.17
N PHE A 7 -5.89 24.83 7.99
CA PHE A 7 -4.61 24.18 7.74
C PHE A 7 -3.46 25.20 7.66
N HIS A 8 -2.56 25.19 8.64
CA HIS A 8 -1.38 26.07 8.69
C HIS A 8 -0.09 25.41 8.20
N GLY A 9 -0.09 24.11 7.92
CA GLY A 9 1.10 23.39 7.44
C GLY A 9 1.62 23.90 6.09
N ARG A 10 2.90 23.62 5.83
CA ARG A 10 3.55 23.93 4.53
C ARG A 10 3.47 22.76 3.56
N PHE A 11 3.51 21.54 4.09
CA PHE A 11 3.55 20.30 3.33
C PHE A 11 2.27 19.50 3.55
N ILE A 12 1.81 18.82 2.51
CA ILE A 12 0.80 17.76 2.63
C ILE A 12 1.40 16.50 2.05
N VAL A 13 1.37 15.42 2.83
CA VAL A 13 1.76 14.10 2.35
C VAL A 13 0.52 13.41 1.80
N LEU A 14 0.60 12.95 0.56
CA LEU A 14 -0.47 12.27 -0.15
C LEU A 14 -0.01 10.84 -0.44
N GLU A 15 -0.59 9.88 0.28
CA GLU A 15 -0.37 8.46 0.02
C GLU A 15 -1.38 7.96 -1.01
N SER A 16 -0.89 7.23 -2.02
CA SER A 16 -1.74 6.55 -2.98
C SER A 16 -1.16 5.18 -3.31
N ILE A 17 -2.02 4.16 -3.30
CA ILE A 17 -1.63 2.78 -3.58
C ILE A 17 -1.81 2.53 -5.08
N GLU A 18 -0.82 1.91 -5.71
CA GLU A 18 -0.78 1.60 -7.14
C GLU A 18 -2.12 1.11 -7.70
N ARG A 19 -2.75 0.12 -7.05
CA ARG A 19 -4.01 -0.49 -7.52
C ARG A 19 -5.14 0.50 -7.76
N ASN A 20 -5.19 1.59 -6.99
CA ASN A 20 -6.27 2.58 -7.07
C ASN A 20 -5.81 3.89 -7.72
N LEU A 21 -4.51 4.03 -7.98
CA LEU A 21 -3.86 5.27 -8.35
C LEU A 21 -4.56 5.98 -9.52
N VAL A 22 -4.73 5.31 -10.66
CA VAL A 22 -5.34 5.92 -11.86
C VAL A 22 -6.78 6.35 -11.59
N ASN A 23 -7.56 5.48 -10.95
CA ASN A 23 -8.98 5.74 -10.67
C ASN A 23 -9.17 6.88 -9.66
N ASP A 24 -8.40 6.86 -8.57
CA ASP A 24 -8.50 7.86 -7.51
C ASP A 24 -8.01 9.22 -8.00
N LEU A 25 -6.89 9.28 -8.73
CA LEU A 25 -6.43 10.51 -9.37
C LEU A 25 -7.46 11.06 -10.35
N GLY A 26 -8.07 10.20 -11.18
CA GLY A 26 -9.13 10.59 -12.11
C GLY A 26 -10.32 11.22 -11.37
N LYS A 27 -10.82 10.57 -10.31
CA LYS A 27 -11.90 11.11 -9.46
C LYS A 27 -11.51 12.44 -8.80
N SER A 28 -10.30 12.56 -8.28
CA SER A 28 -9.79 13.79 -7.66
C SER A 28 -9.69 14.93 -8.67
N VAL A 29 -9.29 14.64 -9.92
CA VAL A 29 -9.27 15.62 -11.00
C VAL A 29 -10.69 16.06 -11.38
N THR A 30 -11.65 15.14 -11.49
CA THR A 30 -13.06 15.47 -11.75
C THR A 30 -13.72 16.25 -10.61
N CYS A 31 -13.22 16.11 -9.37
CA CYS A 31 -13.69 16.88 -8.24
C CYS A 31 -13.18 18.33 -8.31
N GLU A 32 -13.99 19.22 -8.90
CA GLU A 32 -13.64 20.66 -8.99
C GLU A 32 -13.98 21.45 -7.71
N LYS A 33 -14.97 20.99 -6.95
CA LYS A 33 -15.44 21.67 -5.73
C LYS A 33 -15.69 20.66 -4.62
N MET A 34 -15.03 20.89 -3.48
CA MET A 34 -15.34 20.18 -2.25
C MET A 34 -16.69 20.64 -1.71
N GLN A 35 -17.58 19.70 -1.43
CA GLN A 35 -18.80 19.99 -0.69
C GLN A 35 -18.46 20.10 0.80
N TYR A 36 -18.78 21.25 1.39
CA TYR A 36 -18.60 21.43 2.84
C TYR A 36 -19.63 20.61 3.59
N HIS A 37 -19.17 19.78 4.53
CA HIS A 37 -20.04 19.03 5.44
C HIS A 37 -19.92 19.62 6.85
N PRO A 38 -20.96 20.31 7.37
CA PRO A 38 -20.90 20.98 8.68
C PRO A 38 -20.92 20.00 9.87
N ASN A 39 -21.08 18.71 9.62
CA ASN A 39 -21.21 17.72 10.67
C ASN A 39 -19.83 17.35 11.22
N ALA A 40 -19.52 17.82 12.43
CA ALA A 40 -18.29 17.48 13.15
C ALA A 40 -18.13 15.97 13.44
N ARG A 41 -19.19 15.16 13.30
CA ARG A 41 -19.13 13.70 13.42
C ARG A 41 -18.76 12.99 12.12
N THR A 42 -18.61 13.70 11.00
CA THR A 42 -18.20 13.09 9.73
C THR A 42 -16.83 12.43 9.84
N ASP A 43 -15.96 12.96 10.71
CA ASP A 43 -14.61 12.46 10.97
C ASP A 43 -14.51 11.55 12.22
N ALA A 44 -15.63 11.30 12.91
CA ALA A 44 -15.63 10.41 14.07
C ALA A 44 -15.50 8.94 13.60
N PRO A 45 -14.64 8.11 14.24
CA PRO A 45 -14.57 6.70 13.93
C PRO A 45 -15.96 6.06 14.06
N ARG A 46 -16.46 5.43 12.99
CA ARG A 46 -17.79 4.78 13.01
C ARG A 46 -17.89 3.69 14.07
N TYR A 47 -16.75 3.08 14.42
CA TYR A 47 -16.61 2.09 15.47
C TYR A 47 -15.28 2.32 16.20
N PRO A 48 -15.23 2.23 17.54
CA PRO A 48 -13.96 2.22 18.25
C PRO A 48 -13.16 0.97 17.85
N PRO A 49 -11.83 1.06 17.72
CA PRO A 49 -11.01 -0.13 17.47
C PRO A 49 -11.21 -1.14 18.61
N ALA A 50 -11.21 -2.43 18.28
CA ALA A 50 -11.24 -3.47 19.29
C ALA A 50 -9.91 -3.43 20.07
N VAL A 51 -9.95 -2.93 21.30
CA VAL A 51 -8.76 -2.76 22.16
C VAL A 51 -8.49 -3.96 23.07
N SER A 52 -9.46 -4.86 23.22
CA SER A 52 -9.32 -6.05 24.06
C SER A 52 -10.39 -7.08 23.72
N PHE A 53 -10.02 -8.37 23.80
CA PHE A 53 -10.96 -9.49 23.81
C PHE A 53 -11.15 -9.96 25.25
N ASP A 54 -12.38 -9.94 25.75
CA ASP A 54 -12.71 -10.54 27.04
C ASP A 54 -12.97 -12.03 26.86
N VAL A 55 -11.98 -12.85 27.25
CA VAL A 55 -12.07 -14.32 27.24
C VAL A 55 -13.19 -14.85 28.14
N HIS A 56 -13.63 -14.10 29.14
CA HIS A 56 -14.72 -14.49 30.05
C HIS A 56 -16.09 -14.01 29.57
N GLY A 57 -16.14 -13.09 28.60
CA GLY A 57 -17.38 -12.52 28.06
C GLY A 57 -18.20 -13.47 27.19
N GLY A 58 -17.75 -14.71 26.98
CA GLY A 58 -18.48 -15.73 26.21
C GLY A 58 -18.70 -15.40 24.73
N ASN A 59 -18.13 -14.29 24.25
CA ASN A 59 -18.25 -13.82 22.87
C ASN A 59 -17.25 -14.55 21.97
N TYR A 60 -17.38 -15.87 21.93
CA TYR A 60 -16.69 -16.75 20.98
C TYR A 60 -17.44 -16.78 19.64
N ALA A 61 -18.16 -15.71 19.29
CA ALA A 61 -18.87 -15.56 18.03
C ALA A 61 -17.94 -15.56 16.80
N GLY A 62 -16.61 -15.56 17.03
CA GLY A 62 -15.64 -16.10 16.09
C GLY A 62 -16.03 -17.54 15.76
N LYS A 63 -16.79 -17.70 14.68
CA LYS A 63 -17.48 -18.95 14.34
C LYS A 63 -16.47 -20.10 14.43
N LEU A 64 -16.73 -21.10 15.27
CA LEU A 64 -15.95 -22.36 15.29
C LEU A 64 -15.78 -22.93 13.87
N SER A 65 -16.76 -22.70 12.99
CA SER A 65 -16.70 -23.04 11.58
C SER A 65 -15.55 -22.37 10.81
N THR A 66 -15.08 -21.19 11.24
CA THR A 66 -13.86 -20.56 10.70
C THR A 66 -12.63 -21.41 11.03
N GLY A 67 -12.47 -21.88 12.27
CA GLY A 67 -11.35 -22.74 12.65
C GLY A 67 -11.32 -24.05 11.84
N PHE A 68 -12.48 -24.71 11.71
CA PHE A 68 -12.59 -25.91 10.87
C PHE A 68 -12.31 -25.63 9.38
N ARG A 69 -12.82 -24.52 8.84
CA ARG A 69 -12.53 -24.11 7.45
C ARG A 69 -11.05 -23.83 7.26
N THR A 70 -10.42 -23.12 8.19
CA THR A 70 -8.97 -22.87 8.17
C THR A 70 -8.20 -24.18 8.13
N LEU A 71 -8.53 -25.15 9.00
CA LEU A 71 -7.88 -26.46 9.00
C LEU A 71 -8.03 -27.19 7.66
N LEU A 72 -9.24 -27.22 7.10
CA LEU A 72 -9.49 -27.85 5.79
C LEU A 72 -8.68 -27.17 4.67
N HIS A 73 -8.60 -25.85 4.67
CA HIS A 73 -7.79 -25.09 3.71
C HIS A 73 -6.29 -25.32 3.92
N THR A 74 -5.81 -25.46 5.16
CA THR A 74 -4.43 -25.80 5.47
C THR A 74 -4.06 -27.19 4.95
N VAL A 75 -4.92 -28.19 5.13
CA VAL A 75 -4.68 -29.55 4.61
C VAL A 75 -4.65 -29.57 3.07
N ASP A 76 -5.58 -28.87 2.41
CA ASP A 76 -5.57 -28.76 0.95
C ASP A 76 -4.32 -28.03 0.45
N TYR A 77 -3.90 -26.98 1.16
CA TYR A 77 -2.63 -26.29 0.91
C TYR A 77 -1.43 -27.23 1.01
N GLU A 78 -1.25 -27.94 2.12
CA GLU A 78 -0.09 -28.82 2.31
C GLU A 78 0.01 -29.91 1.25
N ARG A 79 -1.15 -30.42 0.81
CA ARG A 79 -1.21 -31.41 -0.28
C ARG A 79 -0.76 -30.82 -1.61
N ARG A 80 -1.21 -29.60 -1.94
CA ARG A 80 -0.91 -28.93 -3.21
C ARG A 80 0.49 -28.35 -3.26
N SER A 81 0.94 -27.70 -2.19
CA SER A 81 2.24 -27.03 -2.17
C SER A 81 3.43 -28.00 -2.29
N ARG A 82 3.21 -29.27 -1.92
CA ARG A 82 4.19 -30.37 -2.05
C ARG A 82 4.15 -31.09 -3.40
N SER A 83 3.18 -30.81 -4.27
CA SER A 83 3.16 -31.44 -5.60
C SER A 83 4.25 -30.87 -6.50
N ASP A 84 4.86 -31.73 -7.30
CA ASP A 84 5.84 -31.32 -8.31
C ASP A 84 5.24 -30.25 -9.24
N GLY A 85 5.98 -29.16 -9.45
CA GLY A 85 5.56 -28.05 -10.32
C GLY A 85 4.57 -27.07 -9.69
N PHE A 86 4.29 -27.14 -8.38
CA PHE A 86 3.50 -26.11 -7.71
C PHE A 86 4.17 -24.74 -7.82
N SER A 87 3.47 -23.79 -8.44
CA SER A 87 3.94 -22.42 -8.65
C SER A 87 2.89 -21.39 -8.27
N THR A 88 1.64 -21.59 -8.68
CA THR A 88 0.53 -20.69 -8.34
C THR A 88 -0.74 -21.46 -8.01
N TRP A 89 -1.58 -20.86 -7.18
CA TRP A 89 -2.92 -21.37 -6.88
C TRP A 89 -3.89 -20.20 -6.71
N THR A 90 -4.88 -20.11 -7.59
CA THR A 90 -5.97 -19.16 -7.48
C THR A 90 -6.96 -19.61 -6.40
N LEU A 91 -7.18 -18.75 -5.41
CA LEU A 91 -8.12 -18.95 -4.32
C LEU A 91 -9.40 -18.12 -4.56
N PRO A 92 -10.50 -18.43 -3.85
CA PRO A 92 -11.66 -17.56 -3.82
C PRO A 92 -11.34 -16.15 -3.28
N ASN A 93 -12.25 -15.19 -3.53
CA ASN A 93 -12.15 -13.79 -3.08
C ASN A 93 -10.95 -13.02 -3.66
N ASP A 94 -10.65 -13.25 -4.94
CA ASP A 94 -9.66 -12.48 -5.68
C ASP A 94 -8.24 -12.54 -5.10
N VAL A 95 -7.85 -13.72 -4.59
CA VAL A 95 -6.52 -13.98 -4.06
C VAL A 95 -5.82 -15.03 -4.92
N THR A 96 -4.56 -14.79 -5.22
CA THR A 96 -3.66 -15.77 -5.84
C THR A 96 -2.51 -16.03 -4.88
N MET A 97 -2.30 -17.29 -4.52
CA MET A 97 -1.06 -17.71 -3.89
C MET A 97 -0.01 -17.97 -4.97
N SER A 98 1.22 -17.57 -4.71
CA SER A 98 2.33 -17.82 -5.61
C SER A 98 3.58 -18.20 -4.83
N ARG A 99 4.32 -19.15 -5.38
CA ARG A 99 5.65 -19.52 -4.92
C ARG A 99 6.63 -18.40 -5.25
N ILE A 100 7.40 -18.01 -4.26
CA ILE A 100 8.44 -16.99 -4.35
C ILE A 100 9.79 -17.68 -4.23
N GLU A 101 10.66 -17.44 -5.20
CA GLU A 101 12.02 -17.94 -5.18
C GLU A 101 12.74 -17.40 -3.94
N ASN A 102 13.36 -18.30 -3.18
CA ASN A 102 13.99 -17.99 -1.89
C ASN A 102 13.08 -17.25 -0.89
N GLY A 103 11.76 -17.49 -0.93
CA GLY A 103 10.79 -16.79 -0.08
C GLY A 103 11.07 -16.90 1.42
N CYS A 104 11.70 -17.99 1.87
CA CYS A 104 12.15 -18.15 3.26
C CYS A 104 13.27 -17.22 3.72
N GLU A 105 13.90 -16.49 2.81
CA GLU A 105 14.79 -15.38 3.17
C GLU A 105 14.03 -14.06 3.39
N LEU A 106 12.79 -13.98 2.90
CA LEU A 106 12.00 -12.74 2.82
C LEU A 106 10.76 -12.75 3.71
N PHE A 107 10.27 -13.91 4.13
CA PHE A 107 9.05 -14.05 4.93
C PHE A 107 9.28 -14.88 6.19
N SER A 108 8.76 -14.41 7.33
CA SER A 108 8.83 -15.15 8.61
C SER A 108 7.75 -16.23 8.75
N HIS A 109 6.81 -16.29 7.81
CA HIS A 109 5.69 -17.23 7.84
C HIS A 109 6.16 -18.70 7.75
N ALA A 110 5.49 -19.63 8.43
CA ALA A 110 5.87 -21.06 8.41
C ALA A 110 5.90 -21.66 6.98
N SER A 111 5.02 -21.16 6.11
CA SER A 111 4.98 -21.47 4.67
C SER A 111 5.71 -20.42 3.83
N CYS A 112 6.91 -20.01 4.25
CA CYS A 112 7.59 -18.82 3.73
C CYS A 112 7.89 -18.82 2.22
N ASN A 113 7.95 -19.97 1.56
CA ASN A 113 8.14 -20.00 0.11
C ASN A 113 6.88 -19.63 -0.68
N ASP A 114 5.71 -19.53 -0.05
CA ASP A 114 4.46 -19.23 -0.73
C ASP A 114 3.80 -17.98 -0.11
N ALA A 115 3.42 -17.02 -0.96
CA ALA A 115 2.83 -15.76 -0.53
C ALA A 115 1.51 -15.47 -1.26
N LEU A 116 0.61 -14.74 -0.58
CA LEU A 116 -0.67 -14.29 -1.12
C LEU A 116 -0.53 -12.92 -1.81
N PHE A 117 -1.18 -12.82 -2.97
CA PHE A 117 -1.30 -11.64 -3.81
C PHE A 117 -2.76 -11.45 -4.21
N LEU A 118 -3.13 -10.25 -4.65
CA LEU A 118 -4.47 -10.02 -5.20
C LEU A 118 -4.47 -10.40 -6.68
N SER A 119 -5.48 -11.15 -7.10
CA SER A 119 -5.54 -11.76 -8.44
C SER A 119 -5.71 -10.74 -9.56
N TYR A 120 -6.26 -9.57 -9.25
CA TYR A 120 -6.47 -8.46 -10.17
C TYR A 120 -5.32 -7.44 -10.19
N ASP A 121 -4.22 -7.70 -9.48
CA ASP A 121 -3.03 -6.86 -9.60
C ASP A 121 -2.37 -7.13 -10.96
N LEU A 122 -2.21 -6.09 -11.77
CA LEU A 122 -1.79 -6.22 -13.17
C LEU A 122 -0.25 -6.09 -13.33
N PRO A 123 0.38 -6.87 -14.21
CA PRO A 123 1.80 -6.71 -14.55
C PRO A 123 2.08 -5.47 -15.40
N GLY A 124 1.05 -4.95 -16.09
CA GLY A 124 1.18 -3.81 -17.00
C GLY A 124 1.61 -2.51 -16.30
N GLU A 125 2.18 -1.61 -17.10
CA GLU A 125 2.57 -0.27 -16.66
C GLU A 125 1.37 0.54 -16.16
N ILE A 126 1.62 1.49 -15.26
CA ILE A 126 0.58 2.45 -14.84
C ILE A 126 0.27 3.38 -16.03
N ASP A 127 -1.01 3.63 -16.26
CA ASP A 127 -1.46 4.51 -17.32
C ASP A 127 -0.82 5.92 -17.22
N HIS A 128 -0.29 6.43 -18.32
CA HIS A 128 0.40 7.73 -18.37
C HIS A 128 -0.47 8.90 -17.91
N SER A 129 -1.80 8.80 -18.00
CA SER A 129 -2.74 9.80 -17.46
C SER A 129 -2.56 10.04 -15.95
N ALA A 130 -2.02 9.08 -15.20
CA ALA A 130 -1.71 9.27 -13.78
C ALA A 130 -0.72 10.43 -13.58
N LEU A 131 0.34 10.48 -14.38
CA LEU A 131 1.33 11.56 -14.28
C LEU A 131 0.70 12.91 -14.61
N ASP A 132 -0.14 12.99 -15.64
CA ASP A 132 -0.79 14.26 -16.01
C ASP A 132 -1.82 14.72 -14.97
N ASN A 133 -2.56 13.78 -14.38
CA ASN A 133 -3.46 14.06 -13.27
C ASN A 133 -2.70 14.59 -12.05
N ILE A 134 -1.51 14.06 -11.74
CA ILE A 134 -0.65 14.57 -10.66
C ILE A 134 -0.24 16.03 -10.93
N ALA A 135 0.16 16.38 -12.16
CA ALA A 135 0.48 17.77 -12.51
C ALA A 135 -0.71 18.70 -12.27
N LEU A 136 -1.91 18.28 -12.70
CA LEU A 136 -3.12 19.08 -12.53
C LEU A 136 -3.49 19.27 -11.05
N LEU A 137 -3.38 18.21 -10.24
CA LEU A 137 -3.63 18.29 -8.80
C LEU A 137 -2.59 19.16 -8.07
N ASN A 138 -1.32 19.05 -8.44
CA ASN A 138 -0.26 19.91 -7.92
C ASN A 138 -0.54 21.38 -8.18
N ALA A 139 -0.99 21.73 -9.39
CA ALA A 139 -1.37 23.10 -9.73
C ALA A 139 -2.56 23.63 -8.89
N ARG A 140 -3.49 22.76 -8.47
CA ARG A 140 -4.62 23.12 -7.61
C ARG A 140 -4.24 23.35 -6.14
N MET A 141 -3.06 22.92 -5.72
CA MET A 141 -2.57 23.02 -4.34
C MET A 141 -1.65 24.22 -4.10
N GLU A 142 -1.84 25.30 -4.86
CA GLU A 142 -1.04 26.53 -4.71
C GLU A 142 -0.96 27.01 -3.24
N GLY A 143 0.26 27.29 -2.78
CA GLY A 143 0.52 27.72 -1.40
C GLY A 143 0.70 26.57 -0.38
N VAL A 144 0.67 25.32 -0.84
CA VAL A 144 1.07 24.12 -0.09
C VAL A 144 1.92 23.24 -1.00
N THR A 145 2.96 22.61 -0.45
CA THR A 145 3.82 21.70 -1.22
C THR A 145 3.36 20.26 -1.03
N PRO A 146 2.77 19.61 -2.06
CA PRO A 146 2.40 18.21 -1.97
C PRO A 146 3.64 17.31 -2.06
N ILE A 147 3.67 16.27 -1.22
CA ILE A 147 4.65 15.19 -1.25
C ILE A 147 3.87 13.90 -1.51
N TRP A 148 4.04 13.36 -2.71
CA TRP A 148 3.34 12.13 -3.10
C TRP A 148 4.14 10.88 -2.70
N MET A 149 3.47 9.95 -2.05
CA MET A 149 3.97 8.64 -1.68
C MET A 149 3.19 7.58 -2.45
N PHE A 150 3.73 7.14 -3.59
CA PHE A 150 3.11 6.11 -4.42
C PHE A 150 3.53 4.72 -3.94
N VAL A 151 2.66 4.04 -3.20
CA VAL A 151 2.95 2.72 -2.61
C VAL A 151 2.72 1.64 -3.68
N PRO A 152 3.76 0.90 -4.10
CA PRO A 152 3.60 -0.19 -5.05
C PRO A 152 2.80 -1.34 -4.45
N ASN A 153 2.11 -2.10 -5.29
CA ASN A 153 1.48 -3.33 -4.89
C ASN A 153 2.54 -4.36 -4.48
N LYS A 154 2.20 -5.25 -3.55
CA LYS A 154 3.03 -6.41 -3.22
C LYS A 154 3.40 -7.22 -4.47
N SER A 155 2.45 -7.42 -5.40
CA SER A 155 2.74 -8.10 -6.67
C SER A 155 3.80 -7.37 -7.49
N THR A 156 3.76 -6.03 -7.55
CA THR A 156 4.76 -5.23 -8.25
C THR A 156 6.14 -5.40 -7.65
N VAL A 157 6.24 -5.35 -6.32
CA VAL A 157 7.50 -5.49 -5.59
C VAL A 157 8.14 -6.88 -5.77
N TYR A 158 7.34 -7.94 -5.69
CA TYR A 158 7.87 -9.32 -5.70
C TYR A 158 7.81 -10.01 -7.06
N ARG A 159 7.04 -9.50 -8.03
CA ARG A 159 6.77 -10.20 -9.31
C ARG A 159 6.86 -9.33 -10.55
N TYR A 160 6.59 -8.02 -10.47
CA TYR A 160 6.49 -7.13 -11.63
C TYR A 160 7.42 -5.92 -11.48
N ALA A 161 8.73 -6.18 -11.32
CA ALA A 161 9.73 -5.18 -10.93
C ALA A 161 10.00 -4.09 -11.98
N ASP A 162 9.58 -4.28 -13.24
CA ASP A 162 10.02 -3.46 -14.38
C ASP A 162 9.17 -2.19 -14.64
N LYS A 163 8.26 -1.83 -13.73
CA LYS A 163 7.40 -0.66 -13.90
C LYS A 163 8.20 0.64 -13.77
N ARG A 164 8.00 1.56 -14.72
CA ARG A 164 8.76 2.81 -14.85
C ARG A 164 8.11 4.01 -14.17
N PHE A 165 6.82 3.92 -13.84
CA PHE A 165 6.06 5.02 -13.24
C PHE A 165 6.80 5.73 -12.08
N TRP A 166 7.41 4.98 -11.15
CA TRP A 166 8.13 5.58 -10.02
C TRP A 166 9.37 6.38 -10.42
N ASN A 167 10.08 5.93 -11.46
CA ASN A 167 11.21 6.68 -12.01
C ASN A 167 10.73 7.97 -12.67
N GLU A 168 9.64 7.90 -13.44
CA GLU A 168 9.05 9.06 -14.12
C GLU A 168 8.48 10.07 -13.12
N ALA A 169 7.78 9.61 -12.08
CA ALA A 169 7.25 10.45 -11.02
C ALA A 169 8.37 11.14 -10.21
N GLU A 170 9.43 10.42 -9.86
CA GLU A 170 10.61 10.98 -9.20
C GLU A 170 11.27 12.06 -10.08
N GLN A 171 11.46 11.77 -11.37
CA GLN A 171 12.09 12.71 -12.30
C GLN A 171 11.25 13.97 -12.51
N ARG A 172 9.94 13.84 -12.69
CA ARG A 172 9.04 14.95 -13.04
C ARG A 172 8.63 15.79 -11.82
N TYR A 173 8.50 15.15 -10.65
CA TYR A 173 7.89 15.76 -9.47
C TYR A 173 8.75 15.69 -8.21
N GLY A 174 9.92 15.05 -8.25
CA GLY A 174 10.79 14.88 -7.09
C GLY A 174 10.21 13.97 -6.01
N THR A 175 9.25 13.10 -6.37
CA THR A 175 8.61 12.18 -5.41
C THR A 175 9.56 11.06 -5.00
N PRO A 176 9.48 10.52 -3.78
CA PRO A 176 10.22 9.33 -3.40
C PRO A 176 9.92 8.14 -4.30
N ASN A 177 10.98 7.45 -4.72
CA ASN A 177 10.86 6.24 -5.53
C ASN A 177 10.72 5.01 -4.61
N LEU A 178 9.49 4.75 -4.18
CA LEU A 178 9.19 3.70 -3.20
C LEU A 178 9.38 2.30 -3.78
N LEU A 179 9.18 2.09 -5.09
CA LEU A 179 9.48 0.80 -5.71
C LEU A 179 10.98 0.48 -5.62
N ARG A 180 11.85 1.43 -5.96
CA ARG A 180 13.31 1.26 -5.82
C ARG A 180 13.73 1.07 -4.37
N MET A 181 13.11 1.79 -3.43
CA MET A 181 13.37 1.57 -2.00
C MET A 181 13.00 0.14 -1.59
N MET A 182 11.82 -0.34 -2.00
CA MET A 182 11.37 -1.69 -1.67
C MET A 182 12.23 -2.77 -2.31
N HIS A 183 12.70 -2.60 -3.55
CA HIS A 183 13.65 -3.54 -4.15
C HIS A 183 14.98 -3.58 -3.40
N ARG A 184 15.51 -2.43 -2.96
CA ARG A 184 16.71 -2.42 -2.10
C ARG A 184 16.47 -3.18 -0.79
N ALA A 185 15.29 -3.01 -0.19
CA ALA A 185 14.93 -3.76 1.00
C ALA A 185 14.87 -5.28 0.75
N LEU A 186 14.42 -5.71 -0.44
CA LEU A 186 14.49 -7.14 -0.83
C LEU A 186 15.93 -7.61 -1.04
N ASP A 187 16.78 -6.82 -1.70
CA ASP A 187 18.20 -7.11 -1.91
C ASP A 187 18.94 -7.26 -0.57
N ASP A 188 18.59 -6.42 0.41
CA ASP A 188 19.08 -6.44 1.79
C ASP A 188 18.44 -7.55 2.65
N LYS A 189 17.57 -8.39 2.06
CA LYS A 189 16.83 -9.48 2.72
C LYS A 189 16.02 -9.00 3.92
N THR A 190 15.35 -7.85 3.78
CA THR A 190 14.44 -7.33 4.80
C THR A 190 13.24 -8.27 4.96
N VAL A 191 13.21 -8.98 6.07
CA VAL A 191 12.14 -9.94 6.38
C VAL A 191 10.82 -9.21 6.60
N ASP A 192 9.77 -9.76 6.01
CA ASP A 192 8.39 -9.29 6.07
C ASP A 192 8.23 -7.83 5.65
N LEU A 193 8.83 -7.37 4.54
CA LEU A 193 8.48 -6.06 3.97
C LEU A 193 6.95 -5.95 3.73
N PHE A 194 6.38 -7.07 3.27
CA PHE A 194 4.96 -7.38 3.34
C PHE A 194 4.84 -8.75 4.02
N PRO A 195 3.85 -8.99 4.91
CA PRO A 195 3.62 -10.33 5.43
C PRO A 195 3.24 -11.30 4.29
N ALA A 196 3.67 -12.57 4.37
CA ALA A 196 3.35 -13.56 3.33
C ALA A 196 1.84 -13.71 3.09
N ASN A 197 1.03 -13.66 4.14
CA ASN A 197 -0.43 -13.79 4.13
C ASN A 197 -1.19 -12.44 4.08
N GLY A 198 -0.48 -11.33 3.93
CA GLY A 198 -1.03 -9.98 3.91
C GLY A 198 -0.72 -9.24 2.61
N THR A 199 -1.58 -8.28 2.27
CA THR A 199 -1.41 -7.37 1.12
C THR A 199 -0.96 -5.98 1.53
N HIS A 200 -1.03 -5.67 2.83
CA HIS A 200 -0.55 -4.42 3.42
C HIS A 200 0.95 -4.54 3.70
N VAL A 201 1.63 -3.40 3.65
CA VAL A 201 3.00 -3.25 4.16
C VAL A 201 3.04 -3.63 5.64
N SER A 202 4.10 -4.29 6.08
CA SER A 202 4.27 -4.59 7.51
C SER A 202 4.68 -3.34 8.28
N THR A 203 4.82 -3.46 9.61
CA THR A 203 5.46 -2.43 10.43
C THR A 203 6.85 -2.06 9.92
N THR A 204 7.69 -3.03 9.54
CA THR A 204 9.01 -2.78 8.96
C THR A 204 8.91 -1.97 7.67
N GLY A 205 7.99 -2.34 6.78
CA GLY A 205 7.74 -1.58 5.55
C GLY A 205 7.25 -0.16 5.82
N TYR A 206 6.33 0.03 6.77
CA TYR A 206 5.87 1.36 7.17
C TYR A 206 6.97 2.25 7.74
N LEU A 207 7.93 1.68 8.49
CA LEU A 207 9.08 2.43 8.98
C LEU A 207 9.96 2.93 7.83
N LEU A 208 10.24 2.07 6.84
CA LEU A 208 11.01 2.46 5.64
C LEU A 208 10.28 3.53 4.80
N LEU A 209 8.95 3.42 4.68
CA LEU A 209 8.13 4.45 4.05
C LEU A 209 8.22 5.79 4.81
N GLY A 210 8.20 5.73 6.15
CA GLY A 210 8.37 6.89 7.02
C GLY A 210 9.72 7.58 6.83
N ASP A 211 10.80 6.82 6.67
CA ASP A 211 12.13 7.36 6.41
C ASP A 211 12.21 8.06 5.05
N GLU A 212 11.62 7.49 3.99
CA GLU A 212 11.56 8.13 2.67
C GLU A 212 10.70 9.41 2.70
N MET A 213 9.61 9.40 3.46
CA MET A 213 8.78 10.60 3.68
C MET A 213 9.58 11.70 4.39
N LEU A 214 10.33 11.36 5.44
CA LEU A 214 11.15 12.32 6.19
C LEU A 214 12.26 12.90 5.31
N LYS A 215 12.91 12.08 4.49
CA LYS A 215 13.91 12.55 3.50
C LYS A 215 13.28 13.50 2.49
N ALA A 216 12.07 13.20 2.00
CA ALA A 216 11.34 14.04 1.06
C ALA A 216 11.00 15.41 1.66
N LEU A 217 10.47 15.43 2.89
CA LEU A 217 10.18 16.63 3.65
C LEU A 217 11.44 17.48 3.83
N SER A 218 12.53 16.87 4.29
CA SER A 218 13.81 17.54 4.52
C SER A 218 14.41 18.11 3.24
N LYS A 219 14.22 17.46 2.08
CA LYS A 219 14.68 17.98 0.78
C LYS A 219 13.80 19.14 0.26
N ALA A 220 12.52 19.16 0.62
CA ALA A 220 11.59 20.20 0.23
C ALA A 220 11.70 21.48 1.09
N GLU A 221 12.33 21.41 2.28
CA GLU A 221 12.53 22.57 3.14
C GLU A 221 13.52 23.63 2.58
N PRO A 222 14.72 23.28 2.07
CA PRO A 222 15.71 24.24 1.57
C PRO A 222 15.35 24.90 0.23
N SER A 223 14.48 24.29 -0.58
CA SER A 223 14.15 24.76 -1.93
C SER A 223 13.14 25.92 -1.96
N LEU A 224 12.60 26.29 -0.81
CA LEU A 224 11.68 27.41 -0.65
C LEU A 224 12.47 28.62 -0.13
N LYS A 225 12.84 29.54 -1.04
CA LYS A 225 13.34 30.86 -0.64
C LYS A 225 12.32 31.52 0.31
N PRO A 226 12.78 32.19 1.38
CA PRO A 226 11.88 32.98 2.21
C PRO A 226 11.16 34.02 1.32
N ARG A 227 9.85 34.10 1.48
CA ARG A 227 9.03 35.18 0.91
C ARG A 227 9.29 36.48 1.66
#